data_AF-A0A383XPF5-F1
#
_entry.id   AF-A0A383XPF5-F1
#
_cell.length_a   1.000
_cell.length_b   1.000
_cell.length_c   1.000
_cell.angle_alpha   90.00
_cell.angle_beta   90.00
_cell.angle_gamma   90.00
#
_symmetry.space_group_name_H-M   'P 1'
#
loop_
_entity.id
_entity.type
_entity.pdbx_description
1 polymer ?
#
loop_
_entity_poly.entity_id
_entity_poly.type
_entity_poly.pdbx_seq_one_letter_code
_entity_poly.pdbx_strand_id
1 'polypeptide(L)'
;SDRVVSMLEHRQWSPEQIAEKLKREHPDDPSMHVSHETIYSWVYAQPRNHLKRLLVSQLRQGKPKRGRRASASNCSAIQVPDHQTIHQRPAEIEGREFPGHWEGDLIIGQLNQSCIGTLVERKT
;
A
#
# COMPACT_ATOMS: atom_id res chain seq x y z
N SER A 1 -9.06 20.04 0.10
CA SER A 1 -7.99 20.02 1.11
C SER A 1 -8.36 20.75 2.39
N ASP A 2 -8.85 21.99 2.32
CA ASP A 2 -9.13 22.82 3.51
C ASP A 2 -10.13 22.22 4.50
N ARG A 3 -11.15 21.49 4.03
CA ARG A 3 -12.11 20.81 4.91
C ARG A 3 -11.45 19.69 5.73
N VAL A 4 -10.55 18.92 5.12
CA VAL A 4 -9.82 17.84 5.82
C VAL A 4 -8.91 18.43 6.89
N VAL A 5 -8.20 19.53 6.58
CA VAL A 5 -7.38 20.27 7.57
C VAL A 5 -8.22 20.75 8.74
N SER A 6 -9.35 21.40 8.46
CA SER A 6 -10.26 21.91 9.49
C SER A 6 -10.80 20.79 10.41
N MET A 7 -11.15 19.64 9.84
CA MET A 7 -11.63 18.48 10.61
C MET A 7 -10.52 17.84 11.46
N LEU A 8 -9.29 17.83 10.97
CA LEU A 8 -8.12 17.35 11.73
C LEU A 8 -7.76 18.31 12.87
N GLU A 9 -7.69 19.62 12.61
CA GLU A 9 -7.21 20.61 13.58
C GLU A 9 -8.25 21.00 14.64
N HIS A 10 -9.50 21.24 14.25
CA HIS A 10 -10.51 21.78 15.17
C HIS A 10 -11.38 20.71 15.82
N ARG A 11 -11.51 19.54 15.20
CA ARG A 11 -12.39 18.46 15.68
C ARG A 11 -11.66 17.21 16.15
N GLN A 12 -10.34 17.12 15.92
CA GLN A 12 -9.52 15.95 16.27
C GLN A 12 -10.09 14.62 15.74
N TRP A 13 -10.71 14.67 14.55
CA TRP A 13 -11.29 13.49 13.94
C TRP A 13 -10.21 12.61 13.33
N SER A 14 -10.37 11.29 13.42
CA SER A 14 -9.48 10.38 12.70
C SER A 14 -9.73 10.43 11.19
N PRO A 15 -8.75 10.09 10.35
CA PRO A 15 -8.95 9.95 8.91
C PRO A 15 -10.13 9.06 8.52
N GLU A 16 -10.44 8.00 9.28
CA GLU A 16 -11.64 7.18 9.07
C GLU A 16 -12.93 7.96 9.31
N GLN A 17 -13.01 8.72 10.41
CA GLN A 17 -14.18 9.54 10.73
C GLN A 17 -14.40 10.64 9.68
N ILE A 18 -13.32 11.22 9.15
CA ILE A 18 -13.38 12.23 8.08
C ILE A 18 -13.90 11.61 6.79
N ALA A 19 -13.36 10.45 6.39
CA ALA A 19 -13.80 9.74 5.18
C ALA A 19 -15.30 9.38 5.25
N GLU A 20 -15.76 8.86 6.39
CA GLU A 20 -17.18 8.52 6.58
C GLU A 20 -18.07 9.77 6.57
N LYS A 21 -17.63 10.87 7.19
CA LYS A 21 -18.38 12.13 7.16
C LYS A 21 -18.50 12.67 5.74
N LEU A 22 -17.41 12.70 4.97
CA LEU A 22 -17.42 13.21 3.60
C LEU A 22 -18.39 12.44 2.73
N LYS A 23 -18.40 11.10 2.85
CA LYS A 23 -19.36 10.24 2.15
C LYS A 23 -20.82 10.53 2.54
N ARG A 24 -21.08 10.83 3.82
CA ARG A 24 -22.42 11.13 4.33
C ARG A 24 -22.91 12.52 3.93
N GLU A 25 -22.02 13.50 3.84
CA GLU A 25 -22.37 14.87 3.42
C GLU A 25 -22.56 14.98 1.90
N HIS A 26 -21.91 14.12 1.11
CA HIS A 26 -21.92 14.18 -0.34
C HIS A 26 -22.33 12.83 -0.96
N PRO A 27 -23.52 12.28 -0.66
CA PRO A 27 -23.91 10.96 -1.14
C PRO A 27 -23.91 10.86 -2.67
N ASP A 28 -24.28 11.95 -3.35
CA ASP A 28 -24.46 12.00 -4.81
C ASP A 28 -23.23 12.48 -5.58
N ASP A 29 -22.14 12.85 -4.89
CA ASP A 29 -20.90 13.30 -5.52
C ASP A 29 -19.73 12.36 -5.16
N PRO A 30 -19.45 11.36 -6.02
CA PRO A 30 -18.33 10.44 -5.83
C PRO A 30 -16.96 11.10 -5.78
N SER A 31 -16.79 12.31 -6.35
CA SER A 31 -15.51 13.02 -6.31
C SER A 31 -15.13 13.47 -4.91
N MET A 32 -16.13 13.59 -4.02
CA MET A 32 -15.96 13.93 -2.61
C MET A 32 -15.78 12.70 -1.71
N HIS A 33 -15.82 11.48 -2.28
CA HIS A 33 -15.64 10.23 -1.53
C HIS A 33 -14.16 9.87 -1.47
N VAL A 34 -13.49 10.30 -0.42
CA VAL A 34 -12.06 10.07 -0.21
C VAL A 34 -11.85 8.98 0.83
N SER A 35 -11.00 7.99 0.54
CA SER A 35 -10.65 6.95 1.50
C SER A 35 -9.75 7.50 2.63
N HIS A 36 -9.78 6.85 3.80
CA HIS A 36 -8.90 7.22 4.91
C HIS A 36 -7.41 7.04 4.56
N GLU A 37 -7.05 6.05 3.75
CA GLU A 37 -5.69 5.86 3.22
C GLU A 37 -5.23 7.03 2.32
N THR A 38 -6.15 7.60 1.53
CA THR A 38 -5.86 8.78 0.71
C THR A 38 -5.59 10.00 1.59
N ILE A 39 -6.36 10.17 2.67
CA ILE A 39 -6.13 11.24 3.67
C ILE A 39 -4.76 11.05 4.34
N TYR A 40 -4.43 9.82 4.79
CA TYR A 40 -3.11 9.52 5.33
C TYR A 40 -1.99 9.84 4.35
N SER A 41 -2.11 9.39 3.10
CA SER A 41 -1.14 9.62 2.05
C SER A 41 -0.92 11.12 1.80
N TRP A 42 -2.01 11.88 1.75
CA TRP A 42 -1.97 13.33 1.58
C TRP A 42 -1.27 14.05 2.75
N VAL A 43 -1.56 13.68 4.00
CA VAL A 43 -0.89 14.24 5.20
C VAL A 43 0.61 13.96 5.15
N TYR A 44 1.01 12.73 4.80
CA TYR A 44 2.42 12.35 4.75
C TYR A 44 3.16 12.90 3.52
N ALA A 45 2.47 13.21 2.43
CA ALA A 45 3.02 13.82 1.22
C ALA A 45 3.36 15.32 1.39
N GLN A 46 2.87 15.97 2.45
CA GLN A 46 3.17 17.38 2.69
C GLN A 46 4.68 17.65 2.80
N PRO A 47 5.18 18.81 2.34
CA PRO A 47 6.57 19.21 2.54
C PRO A 47 6.91 19.31 4.02
N ARG A 48 8.20 19.22 4.37
CA ARG A 48 8.69 19.27 5.76
C ARG A 48 8.57 20.68 6.35
N ASN A 49 7.35 21.10 6.67
CA ASN A 49 7.03 22.41 7.20
C ASN A 49 6.23 22.31 8.52
N HIS A 50 5.90 23.48 9.08
CA HIS A 50 5.10 23.58 10.30
C HIS A 50 3.73 22.91 10.15
N LEU A 51 3.06 23.12 9.02
CA LEU A 51 1.76 22.51 8.72
C LEU A 51 1.79 20.99 8.81
N LYS A 52 2.80 20.33 8.22
CA LYS A 52 2.95 18.88 8.33
C LYS A 52 3.09 18.43 9.78
N ARG A 53 3.87 19.15 10.60
CA ARG A 53 4.03 18.82 12.02
C ARG A 53 2.71 18.94 12.78
N LEU A 54 1.95 19.99 12.51
CA LEU A 54 0.61 20.18 13.06
C LEU A 54 -0.32 19.01 12.67
N LEU A 55 -0.47 18.74 11.37
CA LEU A 55 -1.35 17.67 10.88
C LEU A 55 -0.99 16.30 11.46
N VAL A 56 0.29 15.95 11.51
CA VAL A 56 0.74 14.67 12.10
C VAL A 56 0.47 14.62 13.60
N SER A 57 0.59 15.74 14.33
CA SER A 57 0.32 15.80 15.77
C SER A 57 -1.15 15.59 16.13
N GLN A 58 -2.08 15.89 15.20
CA GLN A 58 -3.51 15.68 15.38
C GLN A 58 -3.96 14.24 15.09
N LEU A 59 -3.11 13.41 14.48
CA LEU A 59 -3.42 12.01 14.24
C LEU A 59 -3.37 11.20 15.55
N ARG A 60 -4.39 10.37 15.80
CA ARG A 60 -4.45 9.48 16.99
C ARG A 60 -3.21 8.60 17.16
N GLN A 61 -2.61 8.17 16.06
CA GLN A 61 -1.27 7.58 16.04
C GLN A 61 -0.33 8.49 15.27
N GLY A 62 0.11 9.59 15.91
CA GLY A 62 1.08 10.54 15.37
C GLY A 62 2.48 9.93 15.26
N LYS A 63 2.67 8.95 14.36
CA LYS A 63 3.98 8.40 14.06
C LYS A 63 4.65 9.29 13.02
N PRO A 64 5.75 10.00 13.36
CA PRO A 64 6.46 10.88 12.43
C PRO A 64 7.19 10.10 11.32
N LYS A 65 7.33 8.78 11.50
CA LYS A 65 7.89 7.82 10.54
C LYS A 65 7.04 6.56 10.57
N ARG A 66 6.95 5.84 9.45
CA ARG A 66 6.40 4.48 9.40
C ARG A 66 7.07 3.65 10.51
N GLY A 67 6.27 2.92 11.29
CA GLY A 67 6.80 2.02 12.31
C GLY A 67 7.79 1.00 11.73
N ARG A 68 8.62 0.38 12.58
CA ARG A 68 9.51 -0.70 12.16
C ARG A 68 8.67 -1.74 11.40
N ARG A 69 9.06 -2.06 10.17
CA ARG A 69 8.45 -3.18 9.43
C ARG A 69 8.64 -4.42 10.31
N ALA A 70 7.59 -5.23 10.46
CA ALA A 70 7.71 -6.50 11.16
C ALA A 70 8.92 -7.25 10.57
N SER A 71 9.80 -7.74 11.45
CA SER A 71 10.96 -8.53 11.04
C SER A 71 10.47 -9.73 10.23
N ALA A 72 11.24 -10.17 9.23
CA ALA A 72 10.94 -11.40 8.50
C ALA A 72 10.79 -12.63 9.42
N SER A 73 11.33 -12.57 10.64
CA SER A 73 11.09 -13.57 11.70
C SER A 73 9.63 -13.67 12.17
N ASN A 74 8.82 -12.62 11.96
CA ASN A 74 7.36 -12.62 12.19
C ASN A 74 6.57 -12.90 10.90
N CYS A 75 7.24 -12.93 9.75
CA CYS A 75 6.70 -13.47 8.51
C CYS A 75 7.15 -14.93 8.38
N SER A 76 6.91 -15.74 9.42
CA SER A 76 6.98 -17.18 9.26
C SER A 76 5.89 -17.58 8.27
N ALA A 77 6.34 -17.77 7.03
CA ALA A 77 5.62 -18.33 5.91
C ALA A 77 4.43 -17.49 5.40
N ILE A 78 4.69 -16.63 4.41
CA ILE A 78 3.71 -16.53 3.32
C ILE A 78 3.73 -17.92 2.66
N GLN A 79 2.87 -18.82 3.14
CA GLN A 79 2.63 -20.09 2.47
C GLN A 79 1.86 -19.76 1.20
N VAL A 80 2.51 -19.94 0.05
CA VAL A 80 1.80 -19.92 -1.24
C VAL A 80 0.83 -21.10 -1.18
N PRO A 81 -0.49 -20.88 -1.35
CA PRO A 81 -1.44 -21.97 -1.39
C PRO A 81 -1.03 -22.98 -2.46
N ASP A 82 -1.21 -24.28 -2.21
CA ASP A 82 -0.80 -25.34 -3.15
C ASP A 82 -1.31 -25.07 -4.57
N HIS A 83 -2.51 -24.49 -4.69
CA HIS A 83 -3.15 -24.13 -5.95
C HIS A 83 -2.56 -22.96 -6.73
N GLN A 84 -1.59 -22.26 -6.15
CA GLN A 84 -0.85 -21.16 -6.78
C GLN A 84 0.62 -21.53 -7.00
N THR A 85 1.00 -22.78 -6.75
CA THR A 85 2.36 -23.25 -7.02
C THR A 85 2.60 -23.41 -8.52
N ILE A 86 3.86 -23.28 -8.94
CA ILE A 86 4.28 -23.45 -10.34
C ILE A 86 3.90 -24.83 -10.91
N HIS A 87 3.71 -25.83 -10.05
CA HIS A 87 3.33 -27.19 -10.43
C HIS A 87 1.86 -27.31 -10.85
N GLN A 88 1.01 -26.35 -10.46
CA GLN A 88 -0.41 -26.33 -10.83
C GLN A 88 -0.71 -25.50 -12.08
N ARG A 89 0.33 -25.01 -12.77
CA ARG A 89 0.14 -24.24 -13.99
C ARG A 89 -0.50 -25.12 -15.09
N PRO A 90 -1.41 -24.57 -15.91
CA PRO A 90 -1.96 -25.26 -17.07
C PRO A 90 -0.87 -25.74 -18.04
N ALA A 91 -1.05 -26.93 -18.61
CA ALA A 91 -0.06 -27.56 -19.49
C ALA A 91 0.16 -26.76 -20.79
N GLU A 92 -0.83 -25.99 -21.23
CA GLU A 92 -0.74 -25.13 -22.42
C GLU A 92 0.38 -24.08 -22.29
N ILE A 93 0.75 -23.71 -21.05
CA ILE A 93 1.84 -22.77 -20.76
C ILE A 93 3.21 -23.37 -21.15
N GLU A 94 3.37 -24.69 -21.09
CA GLU A 94 4.62 -25.36 -21.48
C GLU A 94 4.88 -25.27 -22.99
N GLY A 95 3.81 -25.18 -23.78
CA GLY A 95 3.87 -25.07 -25.24
C GLY A 95 4.46 -23.76 -25.74
N ARG A 96 4.49 -22.70 -24.91
CA ARG A 96 5.07 -21.37 -25.23
C ARG A 96 4.53 -20.75 -26.52
N GLU A 97 3.35 -21.15 -26.94
CA GLU A 97 2.75 -20.74 -28.23
C GLU A 97 2.18 -19.31 -28.18
N PHE A 98 1.93 -18.79 -26.96
CA PHE A 98 1.36 -17.46 -26.75
C PHE A 98 2.32 -16.53 -26.01
N PRO A 99 2.51 -15.28 -26.49
CA PRO A 99 3.23 -14.25 -25.75
C PRO A 99 2.45 -13.85 -24.49
N GLY A 100 3.17 -13.43 -23.45
CA GLY A 100 2.57 -12.99 -22.19
C GLY A 100 2.81 -13.92 -20.99
N HIS A 101 3.51 -15.04 -21.18
CA HIS A 101 3.98 -15.88 -20.08
C HIS A 101 5.30 -15.32 -19.51
N TRP A 102 5.17 -14.42 -18.54
CA TRP A 102 6.30 -13.84 -17.82
C TRP A 102 6.62 -14.65 -16.57
N GLU A 103 7.88 -15.03 -16.41
CA GLU A 103 8.39 -15.63 -15.17
C GLU A 103 9.34 -14.64 -14.50
N GLY A 104 9.24 -14.52 -13.18
CA GLY A 104 10.15 -13.68 -12.42
C GLY A 104 10.62 -14.39 -11.16
N ASP A 105 11.92 -14.46 -10.97
CA ASP A 105 12.53 -14.96 -9.74
C ASP A 105 13.04 -13.80 -8.90
N LEU A 106 12.98 -13.96 -7.58
CA LEU A 106 13.59 -13.04 -6.64
C LEU A 106 14.71 -13.74 -5.88
N ILE A 107 15.95 -13.40 -6.22
CA ILE A 107 17.13 -13.92 -5.55
C ILE A 107 17.47 -12.95 -4.41
N ILE A 108 17.50 -13.46 -3.19
CA ILE A 108 17.86 -12.69 -2.00
C ILE A 108 19.29 -13.05 -1.60
N GLY A 109 20.14 -12.02 -1.49
CA GLY A 109 21.53 -12.16 -1.07
C GLY A 109 21.67 -12.46 0.43
N GLN A 110 22.90 -12.74 0.85
CA GLN A 110 23.20 -13.12 2.22
C GLN A 110 22.63 -12.10 3.25
N LEU A 111 22.05 -12.63 4.33
CA LEU A 111 21.42 -11.85 5.41
C LEU A 111 20.31 -10.89 4.91
N ASN A 112 19.69 -11.15 3.75
CA ASN A 112 18.70 -10.27 3.12
C ASN A 112 19.21 -8.85 2.85
N GLN A 113 20.53 -8.67 2.68
CA GLN A 113 21.16 -7.36 2.52
C GLN A 113 21.10 -6.84 1.07
N SER A 114 20.92 -7.73 0.10
CA SER A 114 20.73 -7.41 -1.30
C SER A 114 19.63 -8.27 -1.91
N CYS A 115 19.06 -7.80 -3.02
CA CYS A 115 18.08 -8.56 -3.79
C CYS A 115 18.25 -8.28 -5.27
N ILE A 116 18.04 -9.31 -6.08
CA ILE A 116 18.02 -9.23 -7.54
C ILE A 116 16.71 -9.86 -7.99
N GLY A 117 15.87 -9.08 -8.64
CA GLY A 117 14.72 -9.59 -9.36
C GLY A 117 15.12 -9.89 -10.81
N THR A 118 14.82 -11.09 -11.27
CA THR A 118 14.85 -11.43 -12.69
C THR A 118 13.42 -11.37 -13.21
N LEU A 119 13.25 -10.89 -14.43
CA LEU A 119 11.98 -10.94 -15.14
C LEU A 119 12.29 -11.37 -16.57
N VAL A 120 11.72 -12.49 -16.96
CA VAL A 120 11.95 -13.10 -18.27
C VAL A 120 10.61 -13.23 -18.97
N GLU A 121 10.46 -12.52 -20.08
CA GLU A 121 9.44 -12.86 -21.05
C GLU A 121 9.88 -14.13 -21.73
N ARG A 122 9.14 -15.22 -21.56
CA ARG A 122 9.42 -16.44 -22.32
C ARG A 122 8.93 -16.23 -23.75
N LYS A 123 9.74 -15.56 -24.57
CA LYS A 123 9.59 -15.59 -26.03
C LYS A 123 10.06 -16.96 -26.55
N THR A 124 9.48 -17.36 -27.69
CA THR A 124 9.74 -18.59 -28.45
C THR A 124 11.20 -19.02 -28.44
#